data_AF-A0A925YPB8-F1
#
_entry.id   AF-A0A925YPB8-F1
#
_cell.length_a   1.000
_cell.length_b   1.000
_cell.length_c   1.000
_cell.angle_alpha   90.00
_cell.angle_beta   90.00
_cell.angle_gamma   90.00
#
_symmetry.space_group_name_H-M   'P 1'
#
loop_
_entity.id
_entity.type
_entity.pdbx_description
1 polymer ?
#
loop_
_entity_poly.entity_id
_entity_poly.type
_entity_poly.pdbx_seq_one_letter_code
_entity_poly.pdbx_strand_id
1 'polypeptide(L)'
;MSNKQTAVAVRKKNIILVASVTVMLAGLVIWRVLSGPSPEEIRENAIRALEKGDAEALCALADPEEIKLTGLSPKKVKTLLDSTLWENGLPRQIKVGKRMEGAVDQGFWYADWDNKPGKYRVVVLANDHPKNGWHLNLSWMLYSICVWKNGDRGADSYYAFARENSVTGFRHQSGVYNNPRYFADLGKVASVQPPRPL
;
A
#
# COMPACT_ATOMS: atom_id res chain seq x y z
N MET A 1 -15.97 -28.54 56.56
CA MET A 1 -15.02 -28.52 55.42
C MET A 1 -14.77 -27.07 55.02
N SER A 2 -13.50 -26.70 54.84
CA SER A 2 -12.94 -25.40 55.24
C SER A 2 -12.88 -24.37 54.09
N ASN A 3 -13.21 -23.10 54.39
CA ASN A 3 -13.05 -21.91 53.53
C ASN A 3 -11.68 -21.81 52.83
N LYS A 4 -10.64 -22.47 53.37
CA LYS A 4 -9.30 -22.54 52.75
C LYS A 4 -9.27 -23.39 51.47
N GLN A 5 -10.05 -24.46 51.37
CA GLN A 5 -10.10 -25.31 50.17
C GLN A 5 -10.78 -24.59 49.00
N THR A 6 -11.82 -23.79 49.27
CA THR A 6 -12.52 -22.97 48.28
C THR A 6 -11.61 -21.87 47.71
N ALA A 7 -10.84 -21.18 48.58
CA ALA A 7 -9.91 -20.14 48.16
C ALA A 7 -8.76 -20.66 47.27
N VAL A 8 -8.22 -21.85 47.57
CA VAL A 8 -7.17 -22.48 46.76
C VAL A 8 -7.69 -22.92 45.38
N ALA A 9 -8.91 -23.44 45.31
CA ALA A 9 -9.53 -23.82 44.05
C ALA A 9 -9.79 -22.61 43.12
N VAL A 10 -10.25 -21.48 43.69
CA VAL A 10 -10.43 -20.23 42.94
C VAL A 10 -9.10 -19.67 42.44
N ARG A 11 -8.05 -19.70 43.28
CA ARG A 11 -6.71 -19.23 42.89
C ARG A 11 -6.10 -20.07 41.78
N LYS A 12 -6.25 -21.40 41.83
CA LYS A 12 -5.81 -22.32 40.75
C LYS A 12 -6.58 -22.09 39.45
N LYS A 13 -7.90 -21.91 39.50
CA LYS A 13 -8.70 -21.56 38.31
C LYS A 13 -8.27 -20.23 37.67
N ASN A 14 -8.00 -19.21 38.48
CA ASN A 14 -7.55 -17.91 37.96
C ASN A 14 -6.16 -18.00 37.31
N ILE A 15 -5.23 -18.77 37.88
CA ILE A 15 -3.91 -18.99 37.28
C ILE A 15 -4.03 -19.70 35.92
N ILE A 16 -4.88 -20.73 35.83
CA ILE A 16 -5.13 -21.45 34.56
C ILE A 16 -5.74 -20.50 33.53
N LEU A 17 -6.74 -19.71 33.90
CA LEU A 17 -7.38 -18.74 33.01
C LEU A 17 -6.36 -17.73 32.46
N VAL A 18 -5.53 -17.14 33.35
CA VAL A 18 -4.50 -16.18 32.96
C VAL A 18 -3.45 -16.83 32.04
N ALA A 19 -3.03 -18.06 32.34
CA ALA A 19 -2.11 -18.81 31.49
C ALA A 19 -2.72 -19.08 30.10
N SER A 20 -4.00 -19.50 30.03
CA SER A 20 -4.70 -19.73 28.77
C SER A 20 -4.85 -18.46 27.94
N VAL A 21 -5.22 -17.33 28.56
CA VAL A 21 -5.31 -16.03 27.86
C VAL A 21 -3.93 -15.60 27.35
N THR A 22 -2.88 -15.76 28.16
CA THR A 22 -1.51 -15.42 27.77
C THR A 22 -1.04 -16.25 26.58
N VAL A 23 -1.27 -17.58 26.59
CA VAL A 23 -0.91 -18.47 25.47
C VAL A 23 -1.70 -18.10 24.22
N MET A 24 -2.99 -17.77 24.34
CA MET A 24 -3.82 -17.36 23.21
C MET A 24 -3.33 -16.04 22.60
N LEU A 25 -2.99 -15.04 23.43
CA LEU A 25 -2.43 -13.78 22.97
C LEU A 25 -1.06 -13.95 22.31
N ALA A 26 -0.18 -14.76 22.91
CA ALA A 26 1.12 -15.07 22.33
C ALA A 26 0.98 -15.79 20.97
N GLY A 27 0.07 -16.77 20.87
CA GLY A 27 -0.24 -17.45 19.61
C GLY A 27 -0.76 -16.49 18.54
N LEU A 28 -1.61 -15.54 18.92
CA LEU A 28 -2.16 -14.54 18.00
C LEU A 28 -1.08 -13.57 17.50
N VAL A 29 -0.14 -13.17 18.37
CA VAL A 29 1.02 -12.35 17.97
C VAL A 29 1.94 -13.13 17.02
N ILE A 30 2.28 -14.37 17.35
CA ILE A 30 3.12 -15.22 16.50
C ILE A 30 2.46 -15.42 15.13
N TRP A 31 1.17 -15.75 15.10
CA TRP A 31 0.43 -15.91 13.86
C TRP A 31 0.46 -14.64 13.02
N ARG A 32 0.24 -13.47 13.62
CA ARG A 32 0.27 -12.19 12.90
C ARG A 32 1.66 -11.85 12.35
N VAL A 33 2.71 -12.17 13.10
CA VAL A 33 4.10 -11.99 12.65
C VAL A 33 4.44 -12.93 11.49
N LEU A 34 3.94 -14.17 11.52
CA LEU A 34 4.24 -15.18 10.50
C LEU A 34 3.37 -15.03 9.23
N SER A 35 2.13 -14.59 9.36
CA SER A 35 1.20 -14.46 8.23
C SER A 35 1.38 -13.15 7.45
N GLY A 36 2.09 -12.16 8.02
CA GLY A 36 2.22 -10.84 7.41
C GLY A 36 0.89 -10.08 7.34
N PRO A 37 0.92 -8.84 6.82
CA PRO A 37 -0.31 -8.07 6.60
C PRO A 37 -1.17 -8.69 5.50
N SER A 38 -2.49 -8.64 5.67
CA SER A 38 -3.43 -8.96 4.58
C SER A 38 -3.43 -7.84 3.52
N PRO A 39 -3.87 -8.10 2.28
CA PRO A 39 -3.93 -7.05 1.26
C PRO A 39 -4.93 -5.94 1.63
N GLU A 40 -5.99 -6.25 2.39
CA GLU A 40 -6.91 -5.27 2.96
C GLU A 40 -6.23 -4.41 4.03
N GLU A 41 -5.36 -4.99 4.87
CA GLU A 41 -4.56 -4.24 5.84
C GLU A 41 -3.52 -3.33 5.15
N ILE A 42 -2.87 -3.81 4.09
CA ILE A 42 -1.99 -2.99 3.25
C ILE A 42 -2.75 -1.78 2.71
N ARG A 43 -3.95 -2.00 2.17
CA ARG A 43 -4.83 -0.93 1.69
C ARG A 43 -5.18 0.07 2.79
N GLU A 44 -5.65 -0.40 3.95
CA GLU A 44 -6.03 0.49 5.06
C GLU A 44 -4.86 1.31 5.58
N ASN A 45 -3.69 0.69 5.71
CA ASN A 45 -2.49 1.37 6.16
C ASN A 45 -1.99 2.38 5.12
N ALA A 46 -2.07 2.06 3.83
CA ALA A 46 -1.69 2.98 2.76
C ALA A 46 -2.60 4.23 2.73
N ILE A 47 -3.92 4.03 2.86
CA ILE A 47 -4.89 5.13 2.95
C ILE A 47 -4.63 6.00 4.18
N ARG A 48 -4.44 5.39 5.35
CA ARG A 48 -4.12 6.12 6.58
C ARG A 48 -2.83 6.92 6.45
N ALA A 49 -1.81 6.36 5.79
CA ALA A 49 -0.56 7.05 5.54
C ALA A 49 -0.74 8.27 4.61
N LEU A 50 -1.56 8.12 3.55
CA LEU A 50 -1.92 9.24 2.66
C LEU A 50 -2.67 10.36 3.38
N GLU A 51 -3.61 10.04 4.27
CA GLU A 51 -4.36 11.02 5.07
C GLU A 51 -3.49 11.74 6.10
N LYS A 52 -2.43 11.09 6.58
CA LYS A 52 -1.51 11.65 7.59
C LYS A 52 -0.30 12.37 7.02
N GLY A 53 -0.06 12.30 5.71
CA GLY A 53 1.18 12.84 5.14
C GLY A 53 2.41 11.96 5.36
N ASP A 54 2.22 10.66 5.64
CA ASP A 54 3.27 9.76 6.12
C ASP A 54 3.92 8.96 4.98
N ALA A 55 4.89 9.59 4.31
CA ALA A 55 5.64 8.95 3.22
C ALA A 55 6.55 7.81 3.69
N GLU A 56 6.97 7.80 4.96
CA GLU A 56 7.79 6.72 5.54
C GLU A 56 6.96 5.44 5.68
N ALA A 57 5.74 5.55 6.22
CA ALA A 57 4.82 4.43 6.30
C ALA A 57 4.47 3.86 4.91
N LEU A 58 4.31 4.73 3.90
CA LEU A 58 4.08 4.26 2.52
C LEU A 58 5.26 3.45 1.96
N CYS A 59 6.50 3.90 2.20
CA CYS A 59 7.69 3.14 1.81
C CYS A 59 7.82 1.83 2.59
N ALA A 60 7.43 1.80 3.86
CA ALA A 60 7.49 0.59 4.70
C ALA A 60 6.46 -0.47 4.30
N LEU A 61 5.33 -0.07 3.69
CA LEU A 61 4.34 -0.99 3.14
C LEU A 61 4.77 -1.58 1.78
N ALA A 62 5.70 -0.93 1.10
CA ALA A 62 6.16 -1.36 -0.21
C ALA A 62 7.10 -2.56 -0.11
N ASP A 63 7.27 -3.27 -1.23
CA ASP A 63 8.23 -4.35 -1.34
C ASP A 63 9.66 -3.78 -1.22
N PRO A 64 10.52 -4.29 -0.33
CA PRO A 64 11.90 -3.84 -0.23
C PRO A 64 12.68 -3.93 -1.55
N GLU A 65 12.36 -4.93 -2.39
CA GLU A 65 12.95 -5.05 -3.72
C GLU A 65 12.48 -3.92 -4.64
N GLU A 66 11.21 -3.50 -4.55
CA GLU A 66 10.69 -2.36 -5.30
C GLU A 66 11.42 -1.08 -4.91
N ILE A 67 11.54 -0.81 -3.60
CA ILE A 67 12.26 0.35 -3.09
C ILE A 67 13.71 0.37 -3.62
N LYS A 68 14.39 -0.78 -3.58
CA LYS A 68 15.77 -0.92 -4.07
C LYS A 68 15.89 -0.69 -5.58
N LEU A 69 15.04 -1.33 -6.38
CA LEU A 69 15.11 -1.28 -7.86
C LEU A 69 14.65 0.06 -8.43
N THR A 70 13.63 0.67 -7.82
CA THR A 70 13.11 1.97 -8.25
C THR A 70 13.92 3.12 -7.69
N GLY A 71 14.66 2.92 -6.60
CA GLY A 71 15.34 3.99 -5.89
C GLY A 71 14.36 4.98 -5.24
N LEU A 72 13.12 4.57 -5.00
CA LEU A 72 12.16 5.35 -4.22
C LEU A 72 12.67 5.50 -2.77
N SER A 73 12.32 6.62 -2.15
CA SER A 73 12.63 6.89 -0.76
C SER A 73 11.53 7.79 -0.18
N PRO A 74 11.37 7.86 1.15
CA PRO A 74 10.36 8.71 1.76
C PRO A 74 10.41 10.16 1.29
N LYS A 75 11.62 10.70 1.11
CA LYS A 75 11.82 12.06 0.57
C LYS A 75 11.25 12.22 -0.84
N LYS A 76 11.56 11.29 -1.76
CA LYS A 76 11.08 11.34 -3.16
C LYS A 76 9.56 11.16 -3.22
N VAL A 77 9.03 10.20 -2.46
CA VAL A 77 7.59 9.95 -2.34
C VAL A 77 6.87 11.20 -1.84
N LYS A 78 7.38 11.82 -0.77
CA LYS A 78 6.85 13.08 -0.25
C LYS A 78 6.86 14.19 -1.30
N THR A 79 7.96 14.37 -2.03
CA THR A 79 8.05 15.38 -3.10
C THR A 79 6.95 15.20 -4.15
N LEU A 80 6.72 13.96 -4.63
CA LEU A 80 5.66 13.71 -5.59
C LEU A 80 4.29 14.03 -4.99
N LEU A 81 4.01 13.56 -3.77
CA LEU A 81 2.72 13.75 -3.12
C LEU A 81 2.46 15.24 -2.83
N ASP A 82 3.44 15.99 -2.33
CA ASP A 82 3.37 17.45 -2.13
C ASP A 82 3.01 18.18 -3.43
N SER A 83 3.59 17.77 -4.56
CA SER A 83 3.33 18.38 -5.88
C SER A 83 2.05 17.90 -6.57
N THR A 84 1.35 16.91 -6.00
CA THR A 84 0.17 16.29 -6.62
C THR A 84 -1.01 16.20 -5.67
N LEU A 85 -1.07 15.15 -4.85
CA LEU A 85 -2.20 14.84 -3.99
C LEU A 85 -2.33 15.82 -2.82
N TRP A 86 -1.20 16.30 -2.28
CA TRP A 86 -1.12 17.16 -1.10
C TRP A 86 -0.94 18.64 -1.42
N GLU A 87 -0.94 19.02 -2.71
CA GLU A 87 -0.73 20.42 -3.14
C GLU A 87 -1.73 21.38 -2.47
N ASN A 88 -2.97 20.94 -2.29
CA ASN A 88 -4.04 21.72 -1.65
C ASN A 88 -4.33 21.26 -0.20
N GLY A 89 -3.37 20.60 0.44
CA GLY A 89 -3.50 19.99 1.76
C GLY A 89 -3.76 18.49 1.73
N LEU A 90 -3.75 17.88 2.91
CA LEU A 90 -3.88 16.43 3.06
C LEU A 90 -5.30 15.95 2.72
N PRO A 91 -5.45 14.82 2.01
CA PRO A 91 -6.75 14.23 1.75
C PRO A 91 -7.41 13.83 3.07
N ARG A 92 -8.73 13.99 3.12
CA ARG A 92 -9.56 13.53 4.24
C ARG A 92 -10.72 12.72 3.69
N GLN A 93 -11.20 11.75 4.47
CA GLN A 93 -12.41 10.97 4.17
C GLN A 93 -12.30 10.20 2.85
N ILE A 94 -11.18 9.48 2.67
CA ILE A 94 -10.96 8.70 1.44
C ILE A 94 -12.01 7.60 1.33
N LYS A 95 -12.79 7.61 0.24
CA LYS A 95 -13.75 6.55 -0.09
C LYS A 95 -13.04 5.50 -0.91
N VAL A 96 -12.87 4.32 -0.31
CA VAL A 96 -12.28 3.17 -1.00
C VAL A 96 -13.40 2.27 -1.50
N GLY A 97 -13.39 1.96 -2.79
CA GLY A 97 -14.33 1.05 -3.41
C GLY A 97 -14.17 -0.40 -2.95
N LYS A 98 -15.01 -1.29 -3.49
CA LYS A 98 -14.84 -2.73 -3.31
C LYS A 98 -13.54 -3.19 -3.98
N ARG A 99 -12.98 -4.30 -3.49
CA ARG A 99 -11.88 -4.99 -4.17
C ARG A 99 -12.34 -5.36 -5.58
N MET A 100 -11.55 -5.00 -6.58
CA MET A 100 -11.84 -5.36 -7.97
C MET A 100 -11.39 -6.80 -8.22
N GLU A 101 -12.06 -7.46 -9.17
CA GLU A 101 -11.61 -8.74 -9.69
C GLU A 101 -10.25 -8.55 -10.40
N GLY A 102 -9.30 -9.42 -10.10
CA GLY A 102 -7.94 -9.38 -10.59
C GLY A 102 -7.26 -10.73 -10.42
N ALA A 103 -5.96 -10.79 -10.69
CA ALA A 103 -5.18 -11.99 -10.42
C ALA A 103 -5.20 -12.33 -8.92
N VAL A 104 -5.09 -13.62 -8.58
CA VAL A 104 -5.23 -14.12 -7.20
C VAL A 104 -4.17 -13.50 -6.26
N ASP A 105 -3.01 -13.18 -6.81
CA ASP A 105 -1.86 -12.54 -6.17
C ASP A 105 -1.98 -11.00 -6.12
N GLN A 106 -3.17 -10.44 -6.41
CA GLN A 106 -3.39 -8.99 -6.46
C GLN A 106 -4.62 -8.55 -5.68
N GLY A 107 -4.42 -7.56 -4.82
CA GLY A 107 -5.47 -6.76 -4.20
C GLY A 107 -5.56 -5.42 -4.88
N PHE A 108 -6.66 -5.14 -5.57
CA PHE A 108 -6.83 -3.90 -6.34
C PHE A 108 -8.04 -3.12 -5.84
N TRP A 109 -7.86 -1.84 -5.54
CA TRP A 109 -8.92 -0.93 -5.12
C TRP A 109 -8.80 0.43 -5.80
N TYR A 110 -9.95 1.03 -6.11
CA TYR A 110 -10.02 2.45 -6.41
C TYR A 110 -10.24 3.24 -5.12
N ALA A 111 -9.42 4.27 -4.94
CA ALA A 111 -9.57 5.28 -3.90
C ALA A 111 -10.02 6.59 -4.55
N ASP A 112 -11.13 7.11 -4.05
CA ASP A 112 -11.74 8.37 -4.48
C ASP A 112 -11.76 9.38 -3.32
N TRP A 113 -11.67 10.66 -3.67
CA TRP A 113 -11.82 11.77 -2.74
C TRP A 113 -13.08 12.55 -3.07
N ASP A 114 -13.72 13.07 -2.03
CA ASP A 114 -15.04 13.73 -2.13
C ASP A 114 -15.10 14.93 -3.10
N ASN A 115 -13.96 15.42 -3.58
CA ASN A 115 -13.88 16.59 -4.48
C ASN A 115 -13.47 16.29 -5.94
N LYS A 116 -13.30 15.03 -6.35
CA LYS A 116 -13.11 14.68 -7.78
C LYS A 116 -13.72 13.33 -8.15
N PRO A 117 -15.06 13.23 -8.29
CA PRO A 117 -15.68 12.14 -9.06
C PRO A 117 -15.35 12.35 -10.54
N GLY A 118 -14.17 11.91 -10.96
CA GLY A 118 -13.64 12.08 -12.31
C GLY A 118 -13.40 10.75 -13.03
N LYS A 119 -12.95 10.87 -14.29
CA LYS A 119 -12.54 9.74 -15.14
C LYS A 119 -11.37 8.94 -14.55
N TYR A 120 -10.49 9.60 -13.80
CA TYR A 120 -9.29 9.00 -13.22
C TYR A 120 -9.46 8.85 -11.72
N ARG A 121 -9.01 7.72 -11.19
CA ARG A 121 -9.05 7.36 -9.78
C ARG A 121 -7.68 6.89 -9.35
N VAL A 122 -7.38 7.03 -8.06
CA VAL A 122 -6.12 6.50 -7.55
C VAL A 122 -6.28 5.02 -7.25
N VAL A 123 -5.25 4.28 -7.63
CA VAL A 123 -5.23 2.83 -7.51
C VAL A 123 -4.36 2.47 -6.33
N VAL A 124 -4.95 1.78 -5.37
CA VAL A 124 -4.22 1.08 -4.33
C VAL A 124 -4.09 -0.36 -4.78
N LEU A 125 -2.86 -0.77 -5.08
CA LEU A 125 -2.54 -2.11 -5.55
C LEU A 125 -1.62 -2.79 -4.54
N ALA A 126 -2.07 -3.90 -3.96
CA ALA A 126 -1.26 -4.80 -3.16
C ALA A 126 -0.90 -6.04 -3.99
N ASN A 127 0.36 -6.44 -3.99
CA ASN A 127 0.86 -7.63 -4.69
C ASN A 127 1.37 -8.64 -3.66
N ASP A 128 1.04 -9.92 -3.85
CA ASP A 128 1.59 -11.00 -3.03
C ASP A 128 2.97 -11.42 -3.57
N HIS A 129 4.00 -11.27 -2.75
CA HIS A 129 5.34 -11.73 -3.06
C HIS A 129 5.55 -13.12 -2.43
N PRO A 130 5.92 -14.16 -3.21
CA PRO A 130 5.99 -15.54 -2.72
C PRO A 130 6.87 -15.77 -1.49
N LYS A 131 7.84 -14.89 -1.24
CA LYS A 131 8.76 -14.97 -0.08
C LYS A 131 8.41 -14.04 1.07
N ASN A 132 7.74 -12.92 0.79
CA ASN A 132 7.63 -11.80 1.73
C ASN A 132 6.17 -11.43 2.06
N GLY A 133 5.20 -12.06 1.39
CA GLY A 133 3.77 -11.80 1.56
C GLY A 133 3.30 -10.57 0.81
N TRP A 134 2.19 -9.99 1.27
CA TRP A 134 1.56 -8.85 0.61
C TRP A 134 2.31 -7.54 0.83
N HIS A 135 2.52 -6.80 -0.26
CA HIS A 135 3.14 -5.49 -0.25
C HIS A 135 2.39 -4.50 -1.12
N LEU A 136 2.50 -3.22 -0.79
CA LEU A 136 2.02 -2.13 -1.64
C LEU A 136 2.88 -2.02 -2.90
N ASN A 137 2.25 -1.96 -4.07
CA ASN A 137 2.88 -1.51 -5.29
C ASN A 137 2.93 0.03 -5.30
N LEU A 138 3.98 0.57 -4.67
CA LEU A 138 4.08 2.00 -4.39
C LEU A 138 4.25 2.82 -5.67
N SER A 139 5.10 2.38 -6.59
CA SER A 139 5.34 3.08 -7.85
C SER A 139 4.08 3.16 -8.72
N TRP A 140 3.27 2.10 -8.76
CA TRP A 140 1.98 2.11 -9.44
C TRP A 140 0.99 3.09 -8.79
N MET A 141 0.94 3.12 -7.46
CA MET A 141 0.09 4.08 -6.74
C MET A 141 0.50 5.53 -7.05
N LEU A 142 1.79 5.85 -7.01
CA LEU A 142 2.29 7.19 -7.33
C LEU A 142 2.00 7.59 -8.79
N TYR A 143 2.16 6.65 -9.73
CA TYR A 143 1.76 6.85 -11.12
C TYR A 143 0.26 7.16 -11.24
N SER A 144 -0.59 6.39 -10.55
CA SER A 144 -2.04 6.63 -10.57
C SER A 144 -2.42 7.99 -9.97
N ILE A 145 -1.66 8.48 -8.99
CA ILE A 145 -1.83 9.82 -8.40
C ILE A 145 -1.50 10.90 -9.44
N CYS A 146 -0.41 10.75 -10.20
CA CYS A 146 -0.10 11.66 -11.30
C CYS A 146 -1.20 11.67 -12.37
N VAL A 147 -1.76 10.50 -12.70
CA VAL A 147 -2.89 10.36 -13.64
C VAL A 147 -4.17 10.98 -13.08
N TRP A 148 -4.48 10.78 -11.81
CA TRP A 148 -5.60 11.44 -11.16
C TRP A 148 -5.48 12.97 -11.17
N LYS A 149 -4.25 13.48 -10.93
CA LYS A 149 -3.98 14.92 -10.89
C LYS A 149 -4.02 15.56 -12.28
N ASN A 150 -3.32 14.97 -13.26
CA ASN A 150 -3.02 15.58 -14.57
C ASN A 150 -3.77 14.93 -15.75
N GLY A 151 -4.67 13.98 -15.50
CA GLY A 151 -5.45 13.29 -16.51
C GLY A 151 -4.58 12.55 -17.53
N ASP A 152 -4.81 12.78 -18.81
CA ASP A 152 -4.07 12.12 -19.91
C ASP A 152 -2.57 12.45 -19.90
N ARG A 153 -2.13 13.53 -19.24
CA ARG A 153 -0.70 13.88 -19.06
C ARG A 153 -0.08 13.31 -17.79
N GLY A 154 -0.81 12.46 -17.06
CA GLY A 154 -0.32 11.88 -15.81
C GLY A 154 0.92 11.02 -15.98
N ALA A 155 0.99 10.24 -17.06
CA ALA A 155 2.15 9.42 -17.37
C ALA A 155 3.41 10.28 -17.56
N ASP A 156 3.31 11.31 -18.40
CA ASP A 156 4.41 12.26 -18.64
C ASP A 156 4.85 12.95 -17.34
N SER A 157 3.90 13.29 -16.48
CA SER A 157 4.18 13.93 -15.18
C SER A 157 4.95 13.01 -14.25
N TYR A 158 4.54 11.73 -14.15
CA TYR A 158 5.27 10.73 -13.36
C TYR A 158 6.69 10.52 -13.90
N TYR A 159 6.84 10.46 -15.23
CA TYR A 159 8.14 10.25 -15.87
C TYR A 159 9.08 11.46 -15.75
N ALA A 160 8.55 12.68 -15.82
CA ALA A 160 9.31 13.89 -15.53
C ALA A 160 9.83 13.87 -14.09
N PHE A 161 8.94 13.61 -13.12
CA PHE A 161 9.33 13.45 -11.72
C PHE A 161 10.42 12.37 -11.54
N ALA A 162 10.23 11.20 -12.15
CA ALA A 162 11.15 10.08 -12.03
C ALA A 162 12.55 10.44 -12.57
N ARG A 163 12.61 11.15 -13.69
CA ARG A 163 13.87 11.66 -14.27
C ARG A 163 14.55 12.65 -13.35
N GLU A 164 13.81 13.65 -12.87
CA GLU A 164 14.34 14.71 -11.99
C GLU A 164 14.81 14.18 -10.64
N ASN A 165 14.16 13.13 -10.13
CA ASN A 165 14.44 12.56 -8.82
C ASN A 165 15.23 11.24 -8.88
N SER A 166 15.77 10.87 -10.05
CA SER A 166 16.54 9.64 -10.24
C SER A 166 15.80 8.40 -9.70
N VAL A 167 14.52 8.26 -10.05
CA VAL A 167 13.73 7.05 -9.84
C VAL A 167 13.95 6.17 -11.07
N THR A 168 14.60 5.04 -10.87
CA THR A 168 15.12 4.21 -11.94
C THR A 168 14.16 3.13 -12.40
N GLY A 169 13.00 2.94 -11.77
CA GLY A 169 12.15 1.80 -12.11
C GLY A 169 10.67 2.09 -11.89
N PHE A 170 9.85 1.19 -12.40
CA PHE A 170 8.42 1.18 -12.20
C PHE A 170 7.93 -0.27 -12.12
N ARG A 171 7.19 -0.61 -11.07
CA ARG A 171 6.59 -1.94 -10.93
C ARG A 171 5.22 -1.92 -11.60
N HIS A 172 5.13 -2.59 -12.74
CA HIS A 172 3.86 -2.74 -13.45
C HIS A 172 2.88 -3.57 -12.62
N GLN A 173 1.57 -3.43 -12.90
CA GLN A 173 0.54 -4.22 -12.22
C GLN A 173 0.79 -5.73 -12.32
N SER A 174 1.44 -6.22 -13.39
CA SER A 174 1.80 -7.63 -13.57
C SER A 174 2.94 -8.12 -12.67
N GLY A 175 3.42 -7.31 -11.73
CA GLY A 175 4.53 -7.65 -10.85
C GLY A 175 5.92 -7.53 -11.49
N VAL A 176 5.98 -7.27 -12.80
CA VAL A 176 7.24 -7.08 -13.54
C VAL A 176 7.79 -5.68 -13.34
N TYR A 177 9.08 -5.60 -13.01
CA TYR A 177 9.81 -4.34 -12.98
C TYR A 177 10.17 -3.90 -14.41
N ASN A 178 9.64 -2.76 -14.83
CA ASN A 178 10.05 -2.14 -16.07
C ASN A 178 11.30 -1.28 -15.83
N ASN A 179 12.37 -1.64 -16.54
CA ASN A 179 13.70 -1.02 -16.52
C ASN A 179 13.66 0.43 -17.04
N PRO A 180 14.55 1.34 -16.57
CA PRO A 180 14.56 2.72 -17.02
C PRO A 180 14.84 2.90 -18.52
N ARG A 181 15.37 1.88 -19.21
CA ARG A 181 15.48 1.87 -20.69
C ARG A 181 14.14 2.04 -21.41
N TYR A 182 13.01 1.66 -20.79
CA TYR A 182 11.68 1.99 -21.33
C TYR A 182 11.38 3.50 -21.33
N PHE A 183 12.02 4.31 -20.47
CA PHE A 183 11.85 5.77 -20.47
C PHE A 183 12.57 6.44 -21.64
N ALA A 184 13.58 5.78 -22.23
CA ALA A 184 14.20 6.21 -23.48
C ALA A 184 13.35 5.84 -24.71
N ASP A 185 12.62 4.71 -24.64
CA ASP A 185 11.75 4.23 -25.72
C ASP A 185 10.31 4.77 -25.66
N LEU A 186 9.85 5.34 -24.53
CA LEU A 186 8.54 6.01 -24.44
C LEU A 186 8.44 7.32 -25.23
N GLY A 187 9.57 7.86 -25.70
CA GLY A 187 9.57 8.86 -26.79
C GLY A 187 9.15 8.30 -28.15
N LYS A 188 9.00 6.96 -28.27
CA LYS A 188 8.65 6.23 -29.49
C LYS A 188 7.45 5.29 -29.32
N VAL A 189 7.13 4.83 -28.09
CA VAL A 189 5.97 3.99 -27.83
C VAL A 189 4.74 4.86 -27.60
N ALA A 190 4.02 5.11 -28.68
CA ALA A 190 2.65 5.59 -28.62
C ALA A 190 1.82 4.70 -27.67
N SER A 191 1.13 5.35 -26.74
CA SER A 191 -0.09 4.85 -26.08
C SER A 191 0.01 3.44 -25.46
N VAL A 192 0.60 3.32 -24.27
CA VAL A 192 0.06 2.35 -23.31
C VAL A 192 -1.21 2.98 -22.75
N GLN A 193 -2.36 2.66 -23.36
CA GLN A 193 -3.65 3.10 -22.83
C GLN A 193 -3.77 2.58 -21.39
N PRO A 194 -4.12 3.42 -20.40
CA PRO A 194 -4.58 2.89 -19.12
C PRO A 194 -5.75 1.94 -19.38
N PRO A 195 -5.97 0.91 -18.54
CA PRO A 195 -7.13 0.03 -18.67
C PRO A 195 -8.38 0.92 -18.79
N ARG A 196 -9.16 0.72 -19.85
CA ARG A 196 -10.37 1.50 -20.07
C ARG A 196 -11.27 1.32 -18.85
N PRO A 197 -11.82 2.41 -18.29
CA PRO A 197 -12.87 2.27 -17.29
C PRO A 197 -14.02 1.50 -17.94
N LEU A 198 -14.48 0.44 -17.25
CA LEU A 198 -15.75 -0.21 -17.55
C LEU A 198 -16.91 0.75 -17.28
#